data_AF-A0A3L0W071-F1
#
_entry.id   AF-A0A3L0W071-F1
#
_cell.length_a   1.000
_cell.length_b   1.000
_cell.length_c   1.000
_cell.angle_alpha   90.00
_cell.angle_beta   90.00
_cell.angle_gamma   90.00
#
_symmetry.space_group_name_H-M   'P 1'
#
loop_
_entity.id
_entity.type
_entity.pdbx_description
1 polymer ?
#
loop_
_entity_poly.entity_id
_entity_poly.type
_entity_poly.pdbx_seq_one_letter_code
_entity_poly.pdbx_strand_id
1 'polypeptide(L)'
;MSKAIQGFEYSIKDAEELLAHFDSINANPPPPSSEVLKRAGLVMALTAWETYVEDRLVEEMHKKLAIVQGSYLGDFILKKLHTDLKSFHNPSSDKTKKIFMDYLGFDVTEGWRWPNYEPEKARSTLNQWIKKRGDAAHRSKPISTGVPAPHLIKRDELGKVRTSP
;
A
#
# COMPACT_ATOMS: atom_id res chain seq x y z
N MET A 1 -17.41 11.35 -5.66
CA MET A 1 -16.01 10.85 -5.68
C MET A 1 -15.70 10.30 -4.30
N SER A 2 -15.10 9.12 -4.17
CA SER A 2 -14.78 8.51 -2.86
C SER A 2 -13.84 9.42 -2.06
N LYS A 3 -13.97 9.46 -0.74
CA LYS A 3 -13.03 10.20 0.14
C LYS A 3 -11.73 9.41 0.30
N ALA A 4 -11.83 8.08 0.36
CA ALA A 4 -10.66 7.20 0.43
C ALA A 4 -9.70 7.43 -0.75
N ILE A 5 -10.22 7.49 -1.98
CA ILE A 5 -9.36 7.72 -3.17
C ILE A 5 -8.73 9.12 -3.17
N GLN A 6 -9.46 10.15 -2.73
CA GLN A 6 -8.90 11.49 -2.62
C GLN A 6 -7.77 11.52 -1.58
N GLY A 7 -7.97 10.89 -0.41
CA GLY A 7 -6.93 10.75 0.61
C GLY A 7 -5.70 10.02 0.08
N PHE A 8 -5.90 8.94 -0.67
CA PHE A 8 -4.81 8.21 -1.33
C PHE A 8 -4.03 9.09 -2.29
N GLU A 9 -4.70 9.84 -3.16
CA GLU A 9 -4.08 10.76 -4.13
C GLU A 9 -3.25 11.86 -3.49
N TYR A 10 -3.58 12.29 -2.27
CA TYR A 10 -2.74 13.20 -1.50
C TYR A 10 -1.54 12.47 -0.90
N SER A 11 -1.78 11.37 -0.16
CA SER A 11 -0.72 10.65 0.56
C SER A 11 0.33 10.01 -0.36
N ILE A 12 -0.06 9.60 -1.58
CA ILE A 12 0.88 9.00 -2.53
C ILE A 12 1.85 10.04 -3.11
N LYS A 13 1.47 11.33 -3.15
CA LYS A 13 2.34 12.40 -3.66
C LYS A 13 3.61 12.55 -2.84
N ASP A 14 3.56 12.38 -1.53
CA ASP A 14 4.75 12.42 -0.68
C ASP A 14 5.79 11.38 -1.13
N ALA A 15 5.34 10.17 -1.51
CA ALA A 15 6.21 9.14 -2.04
C ALA A 15 6.75 9.47 -3.44
N GLU A 16 5.94 10.12 -4.28
CA GLU A 16 6.33 10.60 -5.61
C GLU A 16 7.37 11.73 -5.51
N GLU A 17 7.20 12.67 -4.58
CA GLU A 17 8.15 13.76 -4.30
C GLU A 17 9.50 13.20 -3.83
N LEU A 18 9.51 12.22 -2.93
CA LEU A 18 10.74 11.52 -2.50
C LEU A 18 11.46 10.85 -3.68
N LEU A 19 10.71 10.27 -4.62
CA LEU A 19 11.28 9.67 -5.82
C LEU A 19 11.81 10.73 -6.81
N ALA A 20 11.08 11.83 -6.99
CA ALA A 20 11.53 12.95 -7.82
C ALA A 20 12.80 13.59 -7.25
N HIS A 21 12.88 13.74 -5.93
CA HIS A 21 14.09 14.19 -5.25
C HIS A 21 15.24 13.21 -5.46
N PHE A 22 15.02 11.90 -5.34
CA PHE A 22 16.01 10.89 -5.69
C PHE A 22 16.53 11.12 -7.11
N ASP A 23 15.64 11.22 -8.10
CA ASP A 23 16.02 11.40 -9.50
C ASP A 23 16.84 12.68 -9.72
N SER A 24 16.49 13.77 -9.04
CA SER A 24 17.18 15.06 -9.16
C SER A 24 18.61 15.05 -8.61
N ILE A 25 18.88 14.24 -7.59
CA ILE A 25 20.20 14.14 -6.95
C ILE A 25 21.01 12.93 -7.44
N ASN A 26 20.43 12.10 -8.30
CA ASN A 26 21.06 10.88 -8.82
C ASN A 26 22.13 11.25 -9.86
N ALA A 27 23.27 11.74 -9.38
CA ALA A 27 24.49 11.91 -10.16
C ALA A 27 25.16 10.55 -10.45
N ASN A 28 26.11 10.52 -11.39
CA ASN A 28 26.99 9.36 -11.58
C ASN A 28 28.36 9.65 -10.94
N PRO A 29 28.75 8.98 -9.82
CA PRO A 29 28.01 7.95 -9.08
C PRO A 29 26.96 8.53 -8.10
N PRO A 30 25.91 7.76 -7.73
CA PRO A 30 24.87 8.23 -6.83
C PRO A 30 25.44 8.51 -5.43
N PRO A 31 25.05 9.61 -4.77
CA PRO A 31 25.44 9.82 -3.38
C PRO A 31 24.85 8.70 -2.49
N PRO A 32 25.58 8.20 -1.48
CA PRO A 32 25.10 7.12 -0.60
C PRO A 32 23.78 7.42 0.12
N SER A 33 23.42 8.69 0.29
CA SER A 33 22.17 9.15 0.87
C SER A 33 20.95 8.95 -0.04
N SER A 34 21.15 8.79 -1.35
CA SER A 34 20.07 8.67 -2.34
C SER A 34 19.23 7.39 -2.13
N GLU A 35 19.82 6.30 -1.64
CA GLU A 35 19.08 5.07 -1.33
C GLU A 35 18.07 5.23 -0.19
N VAL A 36 18.32 6.16 0.74
CA VAL A 36 17.39 6.46 1.84
C VAL A 36 16.07 6.98 1.29
N LEU A 37 16.11 7.81 0.24
CA LEU A 37 14.92 8.37 -0.40
C LEU A 37 14.07 7.29 -1.06
N LYS A 38 14.69 6.31 -1.74
CA LYS A 38 13.96 5.16 -2.31
C LYS A 38 13.28 4.32 -1.24
N ARG A 39 13.97 4.05 -0.13
CA ARG A 39 13.40 3.30 0.99
C ARG A 39 12.24 4.05 1.65
N ALA A 40 12.44 5.35 1.93
CA ALA A 40 11.40 6.20 2.49
C ALA A 40 10.18 6.29 1.56
N GLY A 41 10.40 6.49 0.25
CA GLY A 41 9.33 6.54 -0.74
C GLY A 41 8.53 5.24 -0.81
N LEU A 42 9.19 4.06 -0.76
CA LEU A 42 8.49 2.77 -0.73
C LEU A 42 7.64 2.61 0.54
N VAL A 43 8.16 2.99 1.70
CA VAL A 43 7.42 2.94 2.97
C VAL A 43 6.19 3.85 2.89
N MET A 44 6.37 5.11 2.48
CA MET A 44 5.28 6.08 2.34
C MET A 44 4.20 5.61 1.35
N ALA A 45 4.60 5.09 0.19
CA ALA A 45 3.66 4.60 -0.83
C ALA A 45 2.80 3.43 -0.31
N LEU A 46 3.41 2.49 0.41
CA LEU A 46 2.69 1.35 0.97
C LEU A 46 1.85 1.71 2.19
N THR A 47 2.26 2.71 2.97
CA THR A 47 1.42 3.28 4.03
C THR A 47 0.19 3.97 3.44
N ALA A 48 0.36 4.77 2.38
CA ALA A 48 -0.76 5.39 1.68
C ALA A 48 -1.74 4.34 1.12
N TRP A 49 -1.21 3.27 0.51
CA TRP A 49 -2.03 2.16 0.02
C TRP A 49 -2.77 1.41 1.14
N GLU A 50 -2.11 1.14 2.27
CA GLU A 50 -2.72 0.50 3.44
C GLU A 50 -3.90 1.32 3.96
N THR A 51 -3.70 2.62 4.18
CA THR A 51 -4.77 3.55 4.60
C THR A 51 -5.92 3.60 3.59
N TYR A 52 -5.61 3.62 2.28
CA TYR A 52 -6.65 3.58 1.24
C TYR A 52 -7.53 2.34 1.35
N VAL A 53 -6.94 1.15 1.53
CA VAL A 53 -7.69 -0.10 1.64
C VAL A 53 -8.63 -0.09 2.84
N GLU A 54 -8.15 0.38 3.99
CA GLU A 54 -8.95 0.50 5.21
C GLU A 54 -10.10 1.49 5.01
N ASP A 55 -9.81 2.70 4.54
CA ASP A 55 -10.80 3.76 4.32
C ASP A 55 -11.82 3.36 3.25
N ARG A 56 -11.39 2.68 2.18
CA ARG A 56 -12.27 2.23 1.10
C ARG A 56 -13.28 1.21 1.60
N LEU A 57 -12.83 0.25 2.42
CA LEU A 57 -13.70 -0.75 3.03
C LEU A 57 -14.71 -0.09 3.97
N VAL A 58 -14.25 0.81 4.83
CA VAL A 58 -15.11 1.56 5.76
C VAL A 58 -16.12 2.39 4.99
N GLU A 59 -15.72 3.10 3.94
CA GLU A 59 -16.61 3.94 3.12
C GLU A 59 -17.73 3.11 2.47
N GLU A 60 -17.41 1.94 1.91
CA GLU A 60 -18.42 1.05 1.31
C GLU A 60 -19.34 0.41 2.37
N MET A 61 -18.80 0.04 3.53
CA MET A 61 -19.61 -0.52 4.60
C MET A 61 -20.62 0.49 5.15
N HIS A 62 -20.24 1.76 5.26
CA HIS A 62 -21.20 2.82 5.61
C HIS A 62 -22.32 2.96 4.58
N LYS A 63 -22.02 2.84 3.27
CA LYS A 63 -23.05 2.85 2.22
C LYS A 63 -23.98 1.65 2.32
N LYS A 64 -23.42 0.45 2.51
CA LYS A 64 -24.18 -0.82 2.60
C LYS A 64 -25.08 -0.85 3.84
N LEU A 65 -24.66 -0.23 4.93
CA LEU A 65 -25.40 -0.16 6.19
C LEU A 65 -26.28 1.09 6.33
N ALA A 66 -26.36 1.95 5.31
CA ALA A 66 -27.10 3.22 5.39
C ALA A 66 -28.58 3.04 5.82
N ILE A 67 -29.22 1.95 5.38
CA ILE A 67 -30.63 1.64 5.72
C ILE A 67 -30.79 1.24 7.19
N VAL A 68 -29.76 0.65 7.79
CA VAL A 68 -29.76 0.14 9.17
C VAL A 68 -28.90 1.00 10.10
N GLN A 69 -28.55 2.21 9.67
CA GLN A 69 -27.72 3.13 10.43
C GLN A 69 -28.41 3.53 11.74
N GLY A 70 -27.68 3.48 12.86
CA GLY A 70 -28.23 3.73 14.20
C GLY A 70 -29.02 2.55 14.79
N SER A 71 -29.13 1.42 14.08
CA SER A 71 -29.60 0.17 14.66
C SER A 71 -28.47 -0.54 15.41
N TYR A 72 -28.84 -1.35 16.41
CA TYR A 72 -27.89 -2.21 17.12
C TYR A 72 -27.07 -3.10 16.16
N LEU A 73 -27.71 -3.64 15.12
CA LEU A 73 -27.05 -4.50 14.14
C LEU A 73 -26.02 -3.72 13.30
N GLY A 74 -26.39 -2.55 12.80
CA GLY A 74 -25.48 -1.67 12.05
C GLY A 74 -24.27 -1.26 12.88
N ASP A 75 -24.51 -0.82 14.12
CA ASP A 75 -23.46 -0.42 15.06
C ASP A 75 -22.54 -1.58 15.44
N PHE A 76 -23.11 -2.79 15.63
CA PHE A 76 -22.34 -3.99 15.92
C PHE A 76 -21.40 -4.35 14.76
N ILE A 77 -21.91 -4.33 13.52
CA ILE A 77 -21.09 -4.63 12.33
C ILE A 77 -19.97 -3.60 12.17
N LEU A 78 -20.24 -2.31 12.34
CA LEU A 78 -19.21 -1.25 12.24
C LEU A 78 -18.17 -1.36 13.36
N LYS A 79 -18.57 -1.67 14.59
CA LYS A 79 -17.63 -1.90 15.71
C LYS A 79 -16.74 -3.13 15.45
N LYS A 80 -17.31 -4.21 14.93
CA LYS A 80 -16.56 -5.40 14.54
C LYS A 80 -15.57 -5.08 13.43
N LEU A 81 -15.99 -4.36 12.38
CA LEU A 81 -15.12 -3.92 11.28
C LEU A 81 -13.91 -3.14 11.79
N HIS A 82 -14.14 -2.12 12.63
CA HIS A 82 -13.03 -1.35 13.20
C HIS A 82 -12.11 -2.18 14.09
N THR A 83 -12.64 -3.21 14.77
CA THR A 83 -11.82 -4.13 15.57
C THR A 83 -10.96 -5.01 14.67
N ASP A 84 -11.53 -5.56 13.60
CA ASP A 84 -10.79 -6.40 12.65
C ASP A 84 -9.72 -5.59 11.90
N LEU A 85 -10.02 -4.34 11.54
CA LEU A 85 -9.06 -3.41 10.91
C LEU A 85 -7.86 -3.09 11.81
N LYS A 86 -8.03 -3.01 13.15
CA LYS A 86 -6.88 -2.84 14.05
C LYS A 86 -5.86 -3.98 13.97
N SER A 87 -6.29 -5.18 13.56
CA SER A 87 -5.42 -6.35 13.36
C SER A 87 -4.83 -6.43 11.93
N PHE A 88 -5.13 -5.43 11.08
CA PHE A 88 -4.73 -5.39 9.67
C PHE A 88 -3.32 -4.81 9.44
N HIS A 89 -2.51 -4.60 10.49
CA HIS A 89 -1.15 -4.03 10.53
C HIS A 89 -0.05 -4.70 9.66
N ASN A 90 -0.38 -5.68 8.83
CA ASN A 90 0.51 -6.20 7.80
C ASN A 90 -0.34 -6.65 6.61
N PRO A 91 -0.88 -5.70 5.84
CA PRO A 91 -1.78 -5.99 4.74
C PRO A 91 -1.06 -6.81 3.67
N SER A 92 -1.77 -7.77 3.09
CA SER A 92 -1.33 -8.52 1.91
C SER A 92 -2.49 -8.60 0.92
N SER A 93 -2.24 -9.03 -0.31
CA SER A 93 -3.33 -9.31 -1.26
C SER A 93 -4.38 -10.25 -0.65
N ASP A 94 -3.94 -11.27 0.08
CA ASP A 94 -4.82 -12.30 0.62
C ASP A 94 -5.64 -11.79 1.80
N LYS A 95 -5.02 -11.00 2.70
CA LYS A 95 -5.75 -10.36 3.79
C LYS A 95 -6.74 -9.31 3.28
N THR A 96 -6.35 -8.55 2.26
CA THR A 96 -7.21 -7.55 1.61
C THR A 96 -8.40 -8.22 0.94
N LYS A 97 -8.16 -9.29 0.16
CA LYS A 97 -9.22 -10.13 -0.40
C LYS A 97 -10.14 -10.65 0.69
N LYS A 98 -9.59 -11.24 1.75
CA LYS A 98 -10.35 -11.86 2.84
C LYS A 98 -11.28 -10.84 3.50
N ILE A 99 -10.76 -9.68 3.90
CA ILE A 99 -11.58 -8.71 4.64
C ILE A 99 -12.68 -8.08 3.75
N PHE A 100 -12.42 -7.88 2.46
CA PHE A 100 -13.45 -7.44 1.51
C PHE A 100 -14.51 -8.51 1.26
N MET A 101 -14.11 -9.79 1.17
CA MET A 101 -15.06 -10.91 1.09
C MET A 101 -15.91 -11.01 2.35
N ASP A 102 -15.30 -10.92 3.54
CA ASP A 102 -15.98 -11.08 4.84
C ASP A 102 -17.03 -9.99 5.10
N TYR A 103 -16.82 -8.76 4.60
CA TYR A 103 -17.70 -7.61 4.86
C TYR A 103 -18.57 -7.19 3.65
N LEU A 104 -17.99 -7.16 2.45
CA LEU A 104 -18.68 -6.69 1.25
C LEU A 104 -19.18 -7.82 0.36
N GLY A 105 -18.59 -9.01 0.44
CA GLY A 105 -19.01 -10.20 -0.29
C GLY A 105 -18.43 -10.33 -1.70
N PHE A 106 -17.35 -9.61 -2.02
CA PHE A 106 -16.67 -9.69 -3.32
C PHE A 106 -15.15 -9.63 -3.18
N ASP A 107 -14.43 -10.16 -4.18
CA ASP A 107 -12.98 -10.13 -4.24
C ASP A 107 -12.51 -8.82 -4.90
N VAL A 108 -12.11 -7.85 -4.08
CA VAL A 108 -11.59 -6.56 -4.56
C VAL A 108 -10.32 -6.71 -5.43
N THR A 109 -9.57 -7.80 -5.26
CA THR A 109 -8.29 -7.98 -5.98
C THR A 109 -8.48 -8.36 -7.44
N GLU A 110 -9.69 -8.76 -7.85
CA GLU A 110 -10.02 -8.99 -9.27
C GLU A 110 -10.02 -7.69 -10.08
N GLY A 111 -10.25 -6.55 -9.41
CA GLY A 111 -10.21 -5.21 -10.01
C GLY A 111 -8.80 -4.66 -10.23
N TRP A 112 -7.77 -5.27 -9.62
CA TRP A 112 -6.40 -4.76 -9.69
C TRP A 112 -5.80 -4.97 -11.08
N ARG A 113 -5.80 -3.91 -11.88
CA ARG A 113 -5.23 -3.92 -13.22
C ARG A 113 -4.16 -2.84 -13.33
N TRP A 114 -2.91 -3.26 -13.51
CA TRP A 114 -1.83 -2.34 -13.81
C TRP A 114 -1.52 -2.38 -15.30
N PRO A 115 -0.93 -1.32 -15.86
CA PRO A 115 -0.43 -1.35 -17.23
C PRO A 115 0.46 -2.58 -17.45
N ASN A 116 0.01 -3.51 -18.30
CA ASN A 116 0.67 -4.78 -18.63
C ASN A 116 0.75 -5.82 -17.49
N TYR A 117 -0.14 -5.77 -16.49
CA TYR A 117 -0.25 -6.79 -15.44
C TYR A 117 -1.68 -7.33 -15.37
N GLU A 118 -1.81 -8.66 -15.43
CA GLU A 118 -3.01 -9.35 -15.00
C GLU A 118 -3.15 -9.30 -13.47
N PRO A 119 -4.38 -9.41 -12.91
CA PRO A 119 -4.62 -9.32 -11.47
C PRO A 119 -3.73 -10.23 -10.61
N GLU A 120 -3.44 -11.45 -11.07
CA GLU A 120 -2.52 -12.36 -10.37
C GLU A 120 -1.10 -11.79 -10.25
N LYS A 121 -0.61 -11.17 -11.32
CA LYS A 121 0.70 -10.54 -11.36
C LYS A 121 0.73 -9.27 -10.51
N ALA A 122 -0.36 -8.51 -10.47
CA ALA A 122 -0.51 -7.35 -9.59
C ALA A 122 -0.43 -7.76 -8.11
N ARG A 123 -1.21 -8.79 -7.70
CA ARG A 123 -1.20 -9.33 -6.34
C ARG A 123 0.18 -9.80 -5.89
N SER A 124 0.82 -10.63 -6.71
CA SER A 124 2.15 -11.18 -6.39
C SER A 124 3.21 -10.08 -6.28
N THR A 125 3.16 -9.08 -7.15
CA THR A 125 4.10 -7.96 -7.11
C THR A 125 3.87 -7.05 -5.89
N LEU A 126 2.62 -6.77 -5.54
CA LEU A 126 2.30 -6.00 -4.32
C LEU A 126 2.84 -6.72 -3.08
N ASN A 127 2.64 -8.03 -2.97
CA ASN A 127 3.17 -8.82 -1.86
C ASN A 127 4.70 -8.76 -1.78
N GLN A 128 5.38 -8.71 -2.92
CA GLN A 128 6.84 -8.52 -2.95
C GLN A 128 7.23 -7.14 -2.40
N TRP A 129 6.49 -6.07 -2.71
CA TRP A 129 6.78 -4.74 -2.17
C TRP A 129 6.48 -4.62 -0.70
N ILE A 130 5.40 -5.23 -0.20
CA ILE A 130 5.10 -5.31 1.24
C ILE A 130 6.26 -5.98 1.99
N LYS A 131 6.82 -7.06 1.43
CA LYS A 131 8.02 -7.69 1.99
C LYS A 131 9.21 -6.74 1.99
N LYS A 132 9.47 -6.07 0.87
CA LYS A 132 10.54 -5.07 0.74
C LYS A 132 10.38 -3.88 1.70
N ARG A 133 9.15 -3.47 2.03
CA ARG A 133 8.87 -2.45 3.05
C ARG A 133 9.39 -2.86 4.41
N GLY A 134 9.10 -4.10 4.82
CA GLY A 134 9.61 -4.65 6.07
C GLY A 134 11.14 -4.61 6.11
N ASP A 135 11.79 -5.03 5.02
CA ASP A 135 13.25 -4.96 4.90
C ASP A 135 13.75 -3.51 4.92
N ALA A 136 13.08 -2.59 4.21
CA ALA A 136 13.47 -1.18 4.15
C ALA A 136 13.33 -0.46 5.51
N ALA A 137 12.30 -0.80 6.28
CA ALA A 137 12.04 -0.24 7.60
C ALA A 137 12.94 -0.83 8.69
N HIS A 138 13.25 -2.13 8.63
CA HIS A 138 13.98 -2.83 9.69
C HIS A 138 15.47 -3.07 9.41
N ARG A 139 15.89 -3.11 8.14
CA ARG A 139 17.26 -3.47 7.73
C ARG A 139 17.83 -2.41 6.78
N SER A 140 18.28 -1.31 7.37
CA SER A 140 18.78 -0.14 6.63
C SER A 140 20.07 -0.39 5.83
N LYS A 141 20.88 -1.41 6.19
CA LYS A 141 22.04 -1.93 5.44
C LYS A 141 22.34 -3.38 5.84
N PRO A 142 22.74 -4.30 4.94
CA PRO A 142 23.58 -5.42 5.36
C PRO A 142 24.92 -4.85 5.84
N ILE A 143 25.45 -5.36 6.95
CA ILE A 143 26.83 -5.11 7.39
C ILE A 143 27.73 -5.64 6.26
N SER A 144 28.25 -4.77 5.40
CA SER A 144 29.06 -5.19 4.25
C SER A 144 30.50 -5.46 4.68
N THR A 145 30.89 -6.72 4.59
CA THR A 145 32.28 -7.20 4.56
C THR A 145 32.88 -7.04 3.15
N GLY A 146 32.90 -5.81 2.62
CA GLY A 146 33.78 -5.43 1.50
C GLY A 146 33.22 -5.55 0.07
N VAL A 147 31.94 -5.85 -0.13
CA VAL A 147 31.32 -5.84 -1.49
C VAL A 147 30.00 -5.04 -1.47
N PRO A 148 29.79 -4.05 -2.37
CA PRO A 148 28.52 -3.33 -2.47
C PRO A 148 27.41 -4.28 -2.94
N ALA A 149 26.38 -4.48 -2.13
CA ALA A 149 25.23 -5.28 -2.50
C ALA A 149 24.38 -4.55 -3.57
N PRO A 150 23.77 -5.27 -4.53
CA PRO A 150 22.92 -4.65 -5.54
C PRO A 150 21.68 -3.99 -4.92
N HIS A 151 21.30 -2.83 -5.47
CA HIS A 151 20.19 -1.98 -5.01
C HIS A 151 18.89 -2.76 -4.72
N LEU A 152 18.35 -2.62 -3.50
CA LEU A 152 17.18 -3.36 -2.99
C LEU A 152 15.86 -3.02 -3.71
N ILE A 153 15.74 -1.79 -4.23
CA ILE A 153 14.51 -1.23 -4.80
C ILE A 153 14.79 -0.65 -6.19
N LYS A 154 14.06 -1.12 -7.20
CA LYS A 154 14.19 -0.64 -8.60
C LYS A 154 13.11 0.41 -8.89
N ARG A 155 13.41 1.39 -9.75
CA ARG A 155 12.52 2.50 -10.13
C ARG A 155 11.12 2.04 -10.57
N ASP A 156 11.05 0.97 -11.36
CA ASP A 156 9.81 0.43 -11.93
C ASP A 156 8.86 -0.18 -10.88
N GLU A 157 9.30 -0.29 -9.63
CA GLU A 157 8.51 -0.81 -8.52
C GLU A 157 7.60 0.26 -7.92
N LEU A 158 8.06 1.52 -7.85
CA LEU A 158 7.28 2.61 -7.26
C LEU A 158 6.12 3.06 -8.17
N GLY A 159 6.35 3.14 -9.48
CA GLY A 159 5.31 3.58 -10.43
C GLY A 159 4.11 2.63 -10.56
N LYS A 160 4.27 1.35 -10.17
CA LYS A 160 3.22 0.34 -10.25
C LYS A 160 2.36 0.26 -8.99
N VAL A 161 2.83 0.75 -7.84
CA VAL A 161 2.01 0.91 -6.62
C VAL A 161 0.81 1.82 -6.92
N ARG A 162 1.03 2.90 -7.67
CA ARG A 162 0.01 3.87 -8.09
C ARG A 162 -1.17 3.26 -8.83
N THR A 163 -0.94 2.21 -9.61
CA THR A 163 -1.97 1.62 -10.48
C THR A 163 -2.84 0.59 -9.77
N SER A 164 -2.69 0.43 -8.45
CA SER A 164 -3.41 -0.57 -7.64
C SER A 164 -4.67 -0.09 -6.90
N PRO A 165 -5.44 0.94 -7.33
CA PRO A 165 -6.66 1.28 -6.61
C PRO A 165 -7.71 0.15 -6.71
#